data_AF-A0A4Q6AJW5-F1
#
_entry.id   AF-A0A4Q6AJW5-F1
#
_cell.length_a   1.000
_cell.length_b   1.000
_cell.length_c   1.000
_cell.angle_alpha   90.00
_cell.angle_beta   90.00
_cell.angle_gamma   90.00
#
_symmetry.space_group_name_H-M   'P 1'
#
loop_
_entity.id
_entity.type
_entity.pdbx_description
1 polymer ?
#
loop_
_entity_poly.entity_id
_entity_poly.type
_entity_poly.pdbx_seq_one_letter_code
_entity_poly.pdbx_strand_id
1 'polypeptide(L)'
;HQFILARIESEKQIQDQRLEIARDLHDSLGAQLTFIASVADGIKRNAVSGGENLRNKADTLTEFTENAISELKNALWVLNAEAIRLDDLKNKLLNFVKAAGEAREDVAFHFQFSIQDNFTVDSKWAVNIFRMVQEIINNASKYAEAKDLWINASQTGALLKLEIRDNGIGFDRETVKTNSYGLSNLQQRVQTMEGVMRMETEKGEGTNYFIEIPLR
;
A
#
# COMPACT_ATOMS: atom_id res chain seq x y z
N HIS A 1 -22.89 -33.51 5.48
CA HIS A 1 -23.62 -32.50 4.68
C HIS A 1 -23.18 -31.07 5.01
N GLN A 2 -23.18 -30.64 6.29
CA GLN A 2 -22.70 -29.32 6.72
C GLN A 2 -21.26 -28.99 6.30
N PHE A 3 -20.33 -29.96 6.37
CA PHE A 3 -18.93 -29.74 5.97
C PHE A 3 -18.75 -29.45 4.47
N ILE A 4 -19.56 -30.08 3.62
CA ILE A 4 -19.54 -29.85 2.17
C ILE A 4 -20.12 -28.48 1.86
N LEU A 5 -21.20 -28.08 2.54
CA LEU A 5 -21.80 -26.76 2.38
C LEU A 5 -20.84 -25.64 2.82
N ALA A 6 -20.18 -25.79 3.98
CA ALA A 6 -19.18 -24.84 4.46
C ALA A 6 -17.99 -24.69 3.49
N ARG A 7 -17.55 -25.80 2.89
CA ARG A 7 -16.48 -25.78 1.88
C ARG A 7 -16.92 -25.08 0.59
N ILE A 8 -18.13 -25.37 0.09
CA ILE A 8 -18.69 -24.70 -1.09
C ILE A 8 -18.86 -23.20 -0.84
N GLU A 9 -19.29 -22.81 0.36
CA GLU A 9 -19.49 -21.43 0.74
C GLU A 9 -18.16 -20.67 0.87
N SER A 10 -17.12 -21.31 1.42
CA SER A 10 -15.75 -20.79 1.44
C SER A 10 -15.16 -20.66 0.03
N GLU A 11 -15.28 -21.68 -0.82
CA GLU A 11 -14.82 -21.64 -2.21
C GLU A 11 -15.53 -20.52 -3.00
N LYS A 12 -16.83 -20.31 -2.76
CA LYS A 12 -17.60 -19.23 -3.36
C LYS A 12 -17.15 -17.85 -2.87
N GLN A 13 -16.92 -17.67 -1.57
CA GLN A 13 -16.41 -16.41 -1.02
C GLN A 13 -15.04 -16.05 -1.63
N ILE A 14 -14.13 -17.02 -1.75
CA ILE A 14 -12.82 -16.83 -2.39
C ILE A 14 -13.00 -16.42 -3.85
N GLN A 15 -13.94 -17.04 -4.57
CA GLN A 15 -14.20 -16.72 -5.97
C GLN A 15 -14.80 -15.31 -6.16
N ASP A 16 -15.72 -14.91 -5.29
CA ASP A 16 -16.31 -13.57 -5.28
C ASP A 16 -15.25 -12.50 -4.97
N GLN A 17 -14.35 -12.77 -4.02
CA GLN A 17 -13.20 -11.90 -3.73
C GLN A 17 -12.26 -11.77 -4.92
N ARG A 18 -11.93 -12.87 -5.60
CA ARG A 18 -11.10 -12.84 -6.81
C ARG A 18 -11.74 -11.99 -7.92
N LEU A 19 -13.05 -12.06 -8.07
CA LEU A 19 -13.80 -11.26 -9.05
C LEU A 19 -13.84 -9.77 -8.69
N GLU A 20 -14.02 -9.44 -7.41
CA GLU A 20 -13.97 -8.05 -6.92
C GLU A 20 -12.59 -7.44 -7.17
N ILE A 21 -11.52 -8.16 -6.80
CA ILE A 21 -10.14 -7.74 -7.03
C ILE A 21 -9.84 -7.61 -8.52
N ALA A 22 -10.24 -8.56 -9.36
CA ALA A 22 -10.07 -8.48 -10.80
C ALA A 22 -10.77 -7.25 -11.41
N ARG A 23 -11.93 -6.86 -10.87
CA ARG A 23 -12.67 -5.68 -11.32
C ARG A 23 -11.99 -4.38 -10.88
N ASP A 24 -11.59 -4.28 -9.61
CA ASP A 24 -10.81 -3.13 -9.11
C ASP A 24 -9.49 -2.93 -9.87
N LEU A 25 -8.86 -4.04 -10.25
CA LEU A 25 -7.65 -4.05 -11.08
C LEU A 25 -7.91 -3.61 -12.50
N HIS A 26 -8.95 -4.14 -13.14
CA HIS A 26 -9.35 -3.72 -14.48
C HIS A 26 -9.59 -2.21 -14.52
N ASP A 27 -10.26 -1.65 -13.51
CA ASP A 27 -10.62 -0.24 -13.47
C ASP A 27 -9.41 0.66 -13.15
N SER A 28 -8.59 0.29 -12.15
CA SER A 28 -7.37 1.06 -11.81
C SER A 28 -6.28 0.97 -12.89
N LEU A 29 -5.97 -0.23 -13.37
CA LEU A 29 -4.98 -0.44 -14.43
C LEU A 29 -5.46 0.14 -15.75
N GLY A 30 -6.76 0.00 -16.07
CA GLY A 30 -7.38 0.60 -17.24
C GLY A 30 -7.26 2.13 -17.24
N ALA A 31 -7.50 2.78 -16.09
CA ALA A 31 -7.31 4.22 -15.94
C ALA A 31 -5.83 4.64 -16.12
N GLN A 32 -4.90 3.90 -15.50
CA GLN A 32 -3.47 4.19 -15.62
C GLN A 32 -2.94 3.99 -17.04
N LEU A 33 -3.33 2.89 -17.72
CA LEU A 33 -2.97 2.63 -19.11
C LEU A 33 -3.56 3.67 -20.07
N THR A 34 -4.80 4.11 -19.82
CA THR A 34 -5.43 5.19 -20.60
C THR A 34 -4.66 6.51 -20.44
N PHE A 35 -4.20 6.80 -19.23
CA PHE A 35 -3.40 7.99 -18.97
C PHE A 35 -1.99 7.91 -19.60
N ILE A 36 -1.30 6.77 -19.48
CA ILE A 36 -0.03 6.48 -20.16
C ILE A 36 -0.19 6.68 -21.68
N ALA A 37 -1.25 6.14 -22.28
CA ALA A 37 -1.55 6.32 -23.70
C ALA A 37 -1.76 7.81 -24.06
N SER A 38 -2.47 8.57 -23.23
CA SER A 38 -2.69 10.01 -23.43
C SER A 38 -1.40 10.83 -23.36
N VAL A 39 -0.52 10.54 -22.40
CA VAL A 39 0.80 11.19 -22.27
C VAL A 39 1.70 10.82 -23.44
N ALA A 40 1.76 9.54 -23.82
CA ALA A 40 2.55 9.07 -24.97
C ALA A 40 2.08 9.71 -26.29
N ASP A 41 0.76 9.84 -26.48
CA ASP A 41 0.16 10.51 -27.63
C ASP A 41 0.44 12.04 -27.60
N GLY A 42 0.45 12.65 -26.42
CA GLY A 42 0.90 14.02 -26.20
C GLY A 42 2.38 14.24 -26.52
N ILE A 43 3.26 13.28 -26.22
CA ILE A 43 4.67 13.29 -26.61
C ILE A 43 4.80 13.14 -28.13
N LYS A 44 4.11 12.18 -28.74
CA LYS A 44 4.09 11.96 -30.20
C LYS A 44 3.65 13.20 -30.97
N ARG A 45 2.66 13.94 -30.47
CA ARG A 45 2.20 15.21 -31.07
C ARG A 45 3.19 16.37 -30.94
N ASN A 46 3.99 16.41 -29.88
CA ASN A 46 4.88 17.53 -29.56
C ASN A 46 6.36 17.29 -29.90
N ALA A 47 6.73 16.07 -30.33
CA ALA A 47 8.10 15.69 -30.72
C ALA A 47 8.65 16.49 -31.93
N VAL A 48 7.83 17.29 -32.60
CA VAL A 48 8.23 18.15 -33.72
C VAL A 48 8.83 19.49 -33.25
N SER A 49 8.64 19.89 -31.98
CA SER A 49 9.16 21.15 -31.42
C SER A 49 10.13 20.85 -30.28
N GLY A 50 11.40 20.59 -30.61
CA GLY A 50 12.44 20.25 -29.66
C GLY A 50 12.56 21.29 -28.53
N GLY A 51 12.44 20.83 -27.28
CA GLY A 51 12.64 21.63 -26.08
C GLY A 51 12.61 20.76 -24.83
N GLU A 52 13.24 21.22 -23.74
CA GLU A 52 13.40 20.59 -22.41
C GLU A 52 12.17 19.85 -21.83
N ASN A 53 10.97 20.11 -22.37
CA ASN A 53 9.70 19.51 -21.97
C ASN A 53 9.53 18.01 -22.31
N LEU A 54 10.34 17.45 -23.21
CA LEU A 54 10.20 16.05 -23.64
C LEU A 54 10.70 15.05 -22.59
N ARG A 55 11.79 15.41 -21.90
CA ARG A 55 12.42 14.56 -20.87
C ARG A 55 11.52 14.42 -19.64
N ASN A 56 10.98 15.53 -19.14
CA ASN A 56 10.03 15.51 -18.03
C ASN A 56 8.78 14.69 -18.35
N LYS A 57 8.25 14.78 -19.58
CA LYS A 57 7.11 13.95 -20.02
C LYS A 57 7.46 12.46 -20.11
N ALA A 58 8.68 12.11 -20.53
CA ALA A 58 9.17 10.73 -20.55
C ALA A 58 9.40 10.18 -19.14
N ASP A 59 9.91 11.00 -18.22
CA ASP A 59 10.08 10.64 -16.81
C ASP A 59 8.71 10.39 -16.14
N THR A 60 7.72 11.26 -16.40
CA THR A 60 6.33 11.02 -15.96
C THR A 60 5.76 9.74 -16.55
N LEU A 61 5.98 9.46 -17.84
CA LEU A 61 5.51 8.22 -18.47
C LEU A 61 6.13 6.97 -17.83
N THR A 62 7.42 7.03 -17.51
CA THR A 62 8.16 5.97 -16.83
C THR A 62 7.58 5.71 -15.44
N GLU A 63 7.41 6.75 -14.63
CA GLU A 63 6.83 6.67 -13.28
C GLU A 63 5.43 6.02 -13.31
N PHE A 64 4.55 6.46 -14.23
CA PHE A 64 3.21 5.87 -14.35
C PHE A 64 3.24 4.41 -14.82
N THR A 65 4.16 4.06 -15.70
CA THR A 65 4.32 2.67 -16.17
C THR A 65 4.83 1.77 -15.06
N GLU A 66 5.77 2.24 -14.25
CA GLU A 66 6.28 1.51 -13.08
C GLU A 66 5.19 1.31 -12.02
N ASN A 67 4.36 2.32 -11.78
CA ASN A 67 3.20 2.22 -10.91
C ASN A 67 2.19 1.17 -11.42
N ALA A 68 1.86 1.19 -12.72
CA ALA A 68 0.96 0.22 -13.34
C ALA A 68 1.50 -1.22 -13.27
N ILE A 69 2.81 -1.41 -13.49
CA ILE A 69 3.47 -2.72 -13.35
C ILE A 69 3.45 -3.18 -11.90
N SER A 70 3.66 -2.28 -10.94
CA SER A 70 3.60 -2.59 -9.51
C SER A 70 2.19 -3.04 -9.11
N GLU A 71 1.16 -2.33 -9.56
CA GLU A 71 -0.23 -2.71 -9.33
C GLU A 71 -0.58 -4.08 -9.94
N LEU A 72 -0.11 -4.36 -11.16
CA LEU A 72 -0.28 -5.67 -11.80
C LEU A 72 0.47 -6.79 -11.07
N LYS A 73 1.68 -6.55 -10.57
CA LYS A 73 2.41 -7.55 -9.78
C LYS A 73 1.70 -7.83 -8.46
N ASN A 74 1.14 -6.79 -7.83
CA ASN A 74 0.35 -6.95 -6.60
C ASN A 74 -0.94 -7.72 -6.88
N ALA A 75 -1.64 -7.42 -7.98
CA ALA A 75 -2.79 -8.15 -8.48
C ALA A 75 -2.56 -9.66 -8.56
N LEU A 76 -1.48 -10.04 -9.24
CA LEU A 76 -1.12 -11.44 -9.48
C LEU A 76 -0.78 -12.15 -8.17
N TRP A 77 -0.16 -11.45 -7.21
CA TRP A 77 0.08 -11.98 -5.88
C TRP A 77 -1.24 -12.31 -5.15
N VAL A 78 -2.29 -11.50 -5.34
CA VAL A 78 -3.63 -11.74 -4.76
C VAL A 78 -4.37 -12.87 -5.44
N LEU A 79 -4.40 -12.86 -6.78
CA LEU A 79 -5.17 -13.82 -7.57
C LEU A 79 -4.61 -15.24 -7.46
N ASN A 80 -3.31 -15.38 -7.24
CA ASN A 80 -2.62 -16.68 -7.19
C ASN A 80 -2.62 -17.34 -5.81
N ALA A 81 -3.06 -16.67 -4.73
CA ALA A 81 -3.03 -17.23 -3.38
C ALA A 81 -4.44 -17.32 -2.77
N GLU A 82 -4.87 -18.53 -2.41
CA GLU A 82 -6.10 -18.74 -1.61
C GLU A 82 -5.93 -18.25 -0.17
N ALA A 83 -4.70 -18.31 0.34
CA ALA A 83 -4.33 -17.87 1.67
C ALA A 83 -2.84 -17.50 1.68
N ILE A 84 -2.45 -16.48 2.43
CA ILE A 84 -1.10 -15.91 2.45
C ILE A 84 -0.50 -16.10 3.84
N ARG A 85 0.72 -16.63 3.93
CA ARG A 85 1.40 -16.76 5.23
C ARG A 85 1.89 -15.38 5.68
N LEU A 86 1.86 -15.11 6.98
CA LEU A 86 2.42 -13.85 7.50
C LEU A 86 3.91 -13.68 7.14
N ASP A 87 4.68 -14.76 7.02
CA ASP A 87 6.06 -14.70 6.53
C ASP A 87 6.17 -14.20 5.08
N ASP A 88 5.22 -14.57 4.21
CA ASP A 88 5.19 -14.10 2.83
C ASP A 88 4.87 -12.60 2.77
N LEU A 89 3.93 -12.15 3.60
CA LEU A 89 3.63 -10.72 3.79
C LEU A 89 4.85 -9.97 4.33
N LYS A 90 5.54 -10.52 5.32
CA LYS A 90 6.79 -9.97 5.87
C LYS A 90 7.84 -9.80 4.78
N ASN A 91 8.07 -10.82 3.96
CA ASN A 91 9.04 -10.75 2.87
C ASN A 91 8.64 -9.70 1.83
N LYS A 92 7.35 -9.63 1.48
CA LYS A 92 6.81 -8.64 0.55
C LYS A 92 6.99 -7.20 1.07
N LEU A 93 6.72 -6.96 2.36
CA LEU A 93 6.93 -5.66 3.01
C LEU A 93 8.41 -5.31 3.09
N LEU A 94 9.27 -6.24 3.49
CA LEU A 94 10.72 -6.04 3.55
C LEU A 94 11.28 -5.62 2.18
N ASN A 95 10.87 -6.30 1.12
CA ASN A 95 11.30 -5.99 -0.24
C ASN A 95 10.83 -4.59 -0.67
N PHE A 96 9.60 -4.21 -0.32
CA PHE A 96 9.10 -2.86 -0.59
C PHE A 96 9.88 -1.79 0.17
N VAL A 97 10.13 -1.99 1.47
CA VAL A 97 10.90 -1.03 2.29
C VAL A 97 12.33 -0.88 1.79
N LYS A 98 12.98 -1.98 1.38
CA LYS A 98 14.32 -1.93 0.77
C LYS A 98 14.33 -1.10 -0.52
N ALA A 99 13.38 -1.37 -1.42
CA ALA A 99 13.26 -0.60 -2.67
C ALA A 99 12.98 0.89 -2.40
N ALA A 100 12.17 1.21 -1.38
CA ALA A 100 11.93 2.59 -0.97
C ALA A 100 13.22 3.27 -0.44
N GLY A 101 14.02 2.55 0.36
CA GLY A 101 15.32 3.03 0.84
C GLY A 101 16.34 3.23 -0.27
N GLU A 102 16.37 2.35 -1.28
CA GLU A 102 17.22 2.52 -2.47
C GLU A 102 16.81 3.76 -3.30
N ALA A 103 15.50 4.05 -3.39
CA ALA A 103 15.00 5.22 -4.08
C ALA A 103 15.19 6.54 -3.31
N ARG A 104 15.41 6.45 -1.99
CA ARG A 104 15.53 7.59 -1.06
C ARG A 104 16.74 7.42 -0.16
N GLU A 105 17.92 7.56 -0.75
CA GLU A 105 19.21 7.48 -0.05
C GLU A 105 19.34 8.52 1.09
N ASP A 106 18.52 9.57 1.07
CA ASP A 106 18.42 10.61 2.11
C ASP A 106 17.64 10.17 3.37
N VAL A 107 16.95 9.03 3.33
CA VAL A 107 16.08 8.55 4.40
C VAL A 107 16.53 7.16 4.88
N ALA A 108 16.76 7.02 6.18
CA ALA A 108 17.04 5.75 6.82
C ALA A 108 15.74 4.98 7.14
N PHE A 109 15.58 3.82 6.52
CA PHE A 109 14.44 2.93 6.78
C PHE A 109 14.82 1.83 7.78
N HIS A 110 14.04 1.74 8.86
CA HIS A 110 14.19 0.74 9.91
C HIS A 110 12.98 -0.19 9.90
N PHE A 111 13.18 -1.47 9.58
CA PHE A 111 12.09 -2.44 9.47
C PHE A 111 12.26 -3.59 10.47
N GLN A 112 11.24 -3.79 11.30
CA GLN A 112 11.14 -4.94 12.19
C GLN A 112 9.80 -5.63 12.00
N PHE A 113 9.84 -6.95 11.81
CA PHE A 113 8.64 -7.77 11.78
C PHE A 113 8.83 -9.01 12.66
N SER A 114 8.14 -9.01 13.80
CA SER A 114 8.11 -10.11 14.76
C SER A 114 6.81 -10.90 14.67
N ILE A 115 6.90 -12.18 14.33
CA ILE A 115 5.79 -13.13 14.26
C ILE A 115 6.00 -14.16 15.36
N GLN A 116 4.93 -14.48 16.11
CA GLN A 116 4.95 -15.52 17.14
C GLN A 116 4.63 -16.89 16.54
N ASP A 117 3.56 -16.94 15.74
CA ASP A 117 3.08 -18.13 15.06
C ASP A 117 2.87 -17.82 13.58
N ASN A 118 3.25 -18.75 12.70
CA ASN A 118 3.09 -18.55 11.27
C ASN A 118 1.62 -18.75 10.86
N PHE A 119 0.84 -17.69 11.03
CA PHE A 119 -0.57 -17.62 10.70
C PHE A 119 -0.76 -17.48 9.18
N THR A 120 -1.82 -18.10 8.66
CA THR A 120 -2.24 -17.88 7.28
C THR A 120 -3.45 -16.96 7.30
N VAL A 121 -3.39 -15.89 6.52
CA VAL A 121 -4.42 -14.86 6.42
C VAL A 121 -5.07 -14.87 5.05
N ASP A 122 -6.28 -14.32 4.96
CA ASP A 122 -6.97 -14.08 3.70
C ASP A 122 -6.13 -13.18 2.79
N SER A 123 -6.14 -13.46 1.48
CA SER A 123 -5.37 -12.68 0.52
C SER A 123 -5.81 -11.20 0.49
N LYS A 124 -7.12 -10.94 0.59
CA LYS A 124 -7.68 -9.58 0.71
C LYS A 124 -7.17 -8.85 1.95
N TRP A 125 -6.98 -9.57 3.06
CA TRP A 125 -6.44 -9.02 4.30
C TRP A 125 -4.98 -8.60 4.11
N ALA A 126 -4.13 -9.50 3.61
CA ALA A 126 -2.70 -9.24 3.42
C ALA A 126 -2.45 -8.07 2.44
N VAL A 127 -3.28 -7.95 1.41
CA VAL A 127 -3.23 -6.85 0.43
C VAL A 127 -3.56 -5.52 1.08
N ASN A 128 -4.58 -5.47 1.93
CA ASN A 128 -4.93 -4.24 2.63
C ASN A 128 -3.82 -3.81 3.59
N ILE A 129 -3.19 -4.75 4.32
CA ILE A 129 -1.99 -4.43 5.11
C ILE A 129 -0.89 -3.84 4.23
N PHE A 130 -0.57 -4.51 3.12
CA PHE A 130 0.47 -4.04 2.22
C PHE A 130 0.17 -2.63 1.69
N ARG A 131 -1.07 -2.38 1.23
CA ARG A 131 -1.48 -1.06 0.72
C ARG A 131 -1.43 0.04 1.78
N MET A 132 -1.82 -0.23 3.02
CA MET A 132 -1.72 0.76 4.10
C MET A 132 -0.26 1.11 4.40
N VAL A 133 0.62 0.11 4.47
CA VAL A 133 2.06 0.36 4.68
C VAL A 133 2.63 1.18 3.53
N GLN A 134 2.28 0.86 2.28
CA GLN A 134 2.70 1.64 1.11
C GLN A 134 2.21 3.09 1.18
N GLU A 135 0.93 3.30 1.49
CA GLU A 135 0.33 4.63 1.56
C GLU A 135 0.99 5.48 2.65
N ILE A 136 1.25 4.90 3.82
CA ILE A 136 1.92 5.60 4.93
C ILE A 136 3.39 5.94 4.57
N ILE A 137 4.15 4.98 4.03
CA ILE A 137 5.53 5.22 3.59
C ILE A 137 5.58 6.30 2.50
N ASN A 138 4.67 6.25 1.53
CA ASN A 138 4.59 7.24 0.46
C ASN A 138 4.25 8.63 1.00
N ASN A 139 3.34 8.73 1.97
CA ASN A 139 3.01 10.00 2.62
C ASN A 139 4.21 10.59 3.35
N ALA A 140 4.92 9.77 4.14
CA ALA A 140 6.13 10.21 4.83
C ALA A 140 7.21 10.66 3.83
N SER A 141 7.43 9.87 2.78
CA SER A 141 8.44 10.17 1.75
C SER A 141 8.11 11.44 0.97
N LYS A 142 6.84 11.73 0.70
CA LYS A 142 6.43 12.89 -0.10
C LYS A 142 6.32 14.19 0.71
N TYR A 143 5.93 14.10 1.97
CA TYR A 143 5.50 15.29 2.73
C TYR A 143 6.26 15.52 4.03
N ALA A 144 6.91 14.50 4.61
CA ALA A 144 7.43 14.63 5.96
C ALA A 144 8.83 15.27 6.02
N GLU A 145 9.60 15.31 4.93
CA GLU A 145 11.03 15.69 4.97
C GLU A 145 11.80 14.93 6.09
N ALA A 146 11.39 13.70 6.36
CA ALA A 146 11.93 12.86 7.43
C ALA A 146 13.31 12.31 7.05
N LYS A 147 14.16 12.09 8.05
CA LYS A 147 15.47 11.42 7.89
C LYS A 147 15.42 9.96 8.32
N ASP A 148 14.45 9.61 9.16
CA ASP A 148 14.27 8.26 9.66
C ASP A 148 12.80 7.87 9.57
N LEU A 149 12.57 6.64 9.14
CA LEU A 149 11.26 6.02 9.07
C LEU A 149 11.34 4.62 9.67
N TRP A 150 10.54 4.37 10.72
CA TRP A 150 10.46 3.10 11.41
C TRP A 150 9.16 2.39 11.05
N ILE A 151 9.25 1.11 10.69
CA ILE A 151 8.13 0.22 10.42
C ILE A 151 8.26 -0.99 11.34
N ASN A 152 7.40 -1.06 12.34
CA ASN A 152 7.37 -2.15 13.31
C ASN A 152 6.05 -2.91 13.17
N ALA A 153 6.12 -4.16 12.77
CA ALA A 153 5.00 -5.09 12.77
C ALA A 153 5.24 -6.17 13.84
N SER A 154 4.24 -6.41 14.67
CA SER A 154 4.30 -7.45 15.69
C SER A 154 2.98 -8.21 15.79
N GLN A 155 3.08 -9.53 15.95
CA GLN A 155 1.93 -10.36 16.28
C GLN A 155 1.80 -10.49 17.80
N THR A 156 0.59 -10.31 18.32
CA THR A 156 0.21 -10.66 19.69
C THR A 156 -1.05 -11.52 19.66
N GLY A 157 -0.89 -12.85 19.75
CA GLY A 157 -2.01 -13.78 19.56
C GLY A 157 -2.63 -13.65 18.17
N ALA A 158 -3.93 -13.37 18.11
CA ALA A 158 -4.69 -13.18 16.86
C ALA A 158 -4.77 -11.70 16.41
N LEU A 159 -3.84 -10.84 16.85
CA LEU A 159 -3.78 -9.44 16.46
C LEU A 159 -2.44 -9.13 15.78
N LEU A 160 -2.49 -8.45 14.64
CA LEU A 160 -1.35 -7.75 14.06
C LEU A 160 -1.35 -6.31 14.59
N LYS A 161 -0.24 -5.90 15.21
CA LYS A 161 0.04 -4.51 15.57
C LYS A 161 1.07 -3.95 14.60
N LEU A 162 0.74 -2.84 13.98
CA LEU A 162 1.59 -2.12 13.05
C LEU A 162 1.80 -0.70 13.59
N GLU A 163 3.07 -0.36 13.83
CA GLU A 163 3.51 1.00 14.14
C GLU A 163 4.37 1.50 12.99
N ILE A 164 4.01 2.64 12.41
CA ILE A 164 4.82 3.31 11.39
C ILE A 164 5.03 4.75 11.81
N ARG A 165 6.31 5.12 12.01
CA ARG A 165 6.72 6.42 12.51
C ARG A 165 7.74 7.08 11.59
N ASP A 166 7.60 8.38 11.39
CA ASP A 166 8.64 9.23 10.81
C ASP A 166 9.07 10.33 11.80
N ASN A 167 10.27 10.87 11.63
CA ASN A 167 10.78 12.03 12.38
C ASN A 167 10.70 13.35 11.57
N GLY A 168 9.72 13.46 10.69
CA GLY A 168 9.59 14.60 9.79
C GLY A 168 9.01 15.85 10.43
N ILE A 169 8.58 16.78 9.58
CA ILE A 169 8.02 18.08 9.97
C ILE A 169 6.67 17.98 10.69
N GLY A 170 6.00 16.83 10.63
CA GLY A 170 4.64 16.64 11.15
C GLY A 170 3.64 17.66 10.60
N PHE A 171 2.42 17.67 11.14
CA PHE A 171 1.42 18.68 10.81
C PHE A 171 0.44 18.89 11.95
N ASP A 172 -0.24 20.04 11.94
CA ASP A 172 -1.32 20.29 12.89
C ASP A 172 -2.59 19.58 12.42
N ARG A 173 -3.06 18.65 13.24
CA ARG A 173 -4.27 17.85 12.97
C ARG A 173 -5.51 18.71 12.77
N GLU A 174 -5.61 19.88 13.38
CA GLU A 174 -6.76 20.78 13.16
C GLU A 174 -6.71 21.50 11.81
N THR A 175 -5.51 21.67 11.24
CA THR A 175 -5.33 22.32 9.94
C THR A 175 -5.57 21.37 8.76
N VAL A 176 -5.33 20.08 8.95
CA VAL A 176 -5.65 19.04 7.95
C VAL A 176 -7.11 18.67 8.10
N LYS A 177 -7.96 19.30 7.26
CA LYS A 177 -9.36 18.87 7.10
C LYS A 177 -9.38 17.35 6.95
N THR A 178 -10.25 16.69 7.70
CA THR A 178 -10.53 15.25 7.76
C THR A 178 -10.82 14.55 6.41
N ASN A 179 -10.69 15.28 5.29
CA ASN A 179 -10.90 14.84 3.91
C ASN A 179 -9.61 14.78 3.07
N SER A 180 -8.41 14.77 3.66
CA SER A 180 -7.24 14.35 2.89
C SER A 180 -7.47 12.90 2.43
N TYR A 181 -7.64 12.68 1.13
CA TYR A 181 -8.08 11.41 0.54
C TYR A 181 -7.33 10.18 1.08
N GLY A 182 -6.04 10.32 1.44
CA GLY A 182 -5.26 9.21 1.96
C GLY A 182 -5.64 8.77 3.37
N LEU A 183 -5.87 9.70 4.30
CA LEU A 183 -6.24 9.34 5.68
C LEU A 183 -7.63 8.69 5.76
N SER A 184 -8.59 9.17 4.95
CA SER A 184 -9.92 8.56 4.86
C SER A 184 -9.85 7.13 4.29
N ASN A 185 -8.99 6.90 3.30
CA ASN A 185 -8.79 5.58 2.72
C ASN A 185 -8.17 4.61 3.74
N LEU A 186 -7.15 5.05 4.47
CA LEU A 186 -6.54 4.27 5.56
C LEU A 186 -7.60 3.90 6.62
N GLN A 187 -8.38 4.88 7.09
CA GLN A 187 -9.44 4.63 8.08
C GLN A 187 -10.49 3.64 7.58
N GLN A 188 -10.96 3.79 6.34
CA GLN A 188 -11.94 2.88 5.75
C GLN A 188 -11.40 1.45 5.64
N ARG A 189 -10.13 1.28 5.22
CA ARG A 189 -9.49 -0.04 5.14
C ARG A 189 -9.40 -0.69 6.51
N VAL A 190 -8.91 0.05 7.52
CA VAL A 190 -8.82 -0.45 8.90
C VAL A 190 -10.20 -0.85 9.42
N GLN A 191 -11.22 -0.04 9.19
CA GLN A 191 -12.59 -0.34 9.59
C GLN A 191 -13.15 -1.58 8.90
N THR A 192 -12.86 -1.77 7.61
CA THR A 192 -13.30 -2.95 6.83
C THR A 192 -12.64 -4.24 7.33
N MET A 193 -11.45 -4.14 7.94
CA MET A 193 -10.77 -5.26 8.58
C MET A 193 -11.09 -5.39 10.08
N GLU A 194 -12.09 -4.64 10.57
CA GLU A 194 -12.48 -4.60 11.99
C GLU A 194 -11.32 -4.25 12.93
N GLY A 195 -10.38 -3.45 12.44
CA GLY A 195 -9.24 -2.94 13.20
C GLY A 195 -9.51 -1.57 13.80
N VAL A 196 -8.50 -1.08 14.52
CA VAL A 196 -8.46 0.29 15.05
C VAL A 196 -7.19 0.98 14.60
N MET A 197 -7.30 2.29 14.36
CA MET A 197 -6.17 3.14 13.99
C MET A 197 -6.14 4.38 14.85
N ARG A 198 -4.95 4.74 15.32
CA ARG A 198 -4.64 6.00 15.98
C ARG A 198 -3.46 6.63 15.29
N MET A 199 -3.57 7.92 14.99
CA MET A 199 -2.47 8.70 14.42
C MET A 199 -2.13 9.82 15.39
N GLU A 200 -0.85 9.97 15.67
CA GLU A 200 -0.26 11.05 16.47
C GLU A 200 0.67 11.85 15.56
N THR A 201 0.53 13.17 15.56
CA THR A 201 1.44 14.07 14.85
C THR A 201 1.41 15.43 15.53
N GLU A 202 2.57 16.08 15.54
CA GLU A 202 2.74 17.44 16.00
C GLU A 202 3.77 18.12 15.10
N LYS A 203 3.61 19.42 14.89
CA LYS A 203 4.52 20.20 14.05
C LYS A 203 5.94 20.17 14.62
N GLY A 204 6.87 19.58 13.88
CA GLY A 204 8.28 19.41 14.24
C GLY A 204 8.62 18.05 14.84
N GLU A 205 7.62 17.21 15.17
CA GLU A 205 7.80 15.93 15.89
C GLU A 205 7.49 14.69 15.03
N GLY A 206 7.16 14.91 13.75
CA GLY A 206 6.84 13.86 12.78
C GLY A 206 5.42 13.31 12.88
N THR A 207 5.23 12.11 12.37
CA THR A 207 3.94 11.39 12.39
C THR A 207 4.15 9.96 12.87
N ASN A 208 3.23 9.46 13.71
CA ASN A 208 3.19 8.07 14.14
C ASN A 208 1.79 7.48 13.94
N TYR A 209 1.72 6.35 13.22
CA TYR A 209 0.51 5.57 12.98
C TYR A 209 0.56 4.29 13.80
N PHE A 210 -0.44 4.09 14.65
CA PHE A 210 -0.70 2.85 15.38
C PHE A 210 -1.93 2.18 14.80
N ILE A 211 -1.77 0.97 14.29
CA ILE A 211 -2.83 0.18 13.68
C ILE A 211 -2.87 -1.19 14.34
N GLU A 212 -4.04 -1.60 14.82
CA GLU A 212 -4.27 -2.95 15.37
C GLU A 212 -5.38 -3.62 14.58
N ILE A 213 -5.10 -4.80 14.02
CA ILE A 213 -6.02 -5.53 13.15
C ILE A 213 -6.08 -7.00 13.54
N PRO A 214 -7.28 -7.59 13.71
CA PRO A 214 -7.45 -9.03 13.87
C PRO A 214 -6.91 -9.82 12.68
N LEU A 215 -6.13 -10.86 12.94
CA LEU A 215 -5.70 -11.84 11.94
C LEU A 215 -6.89 -12.69 11.51
N ARG A 216 -7.12 -12.78 10.19
CA ARG A 216 -8.21 -13.53 9.56
C ARG A 216 -7.71 -14.18 8.29
#